data_AF-A0A834MBX3-F1
#
_entry.id   AF-A0A834MBX3-F1
#
_cell.length_a   1.000
_cell.length_b   1.000
_cell.length_c   1.000
_cell.angle_alpha   90.00
_cell.angle_beta   90.00
_cell.angle_gamma   90.00
#
_symmetry.space_group_name_H-M   'P 1'
#
loop_
_entity.id
_entity.type
_entity.pdbx_description
1 polymer ?
#
loop_
_entity_poly.entity_id
_entity_poly.type
_entity_poly.pdbx_seq_one_letter_code
_entity_poly.pdbx_strand_id
1 'polypeptide(L)'
;MLQHISIDESLIFGDLQQKYASHEANAKKQTQGPIEIYNGPLTPHIKAVKLFSLSRSLPIIIAGYTFIGFFTFVTPILLHFITKKYVTQLNYDEVKDTYIAKTVNFFCITEKTEFKVDDVKVPDVPGMFTSMHIKGKPLFMDPRTFEEPEHYRRIMGYDKPIDFKLYENSEEKK
;
A
#
# COMPACT_ATOMS: atom_id res chain seq x y z
N MET A 1 -59.21 39.80 -24.31
CA MET A 1 -58.81 38.53 -23.67
C MET A 1 -59.30 37.40 -24.57
N LEU A 2 -58.50 36.35 -24.73
CA LEU A 2 -58.66 35.17 -25.62
C LEU A 2 -57.83 35.23 -26.92
N GLN A 3 -56.58 34.78 -26.82
CA GLN A 3 -55.77 34.36 -27.97
C GLN A 3 -56.29 32.99 -28.43
N HIS A 4 -56.66 32.88 -29.71
CA HIS A 4 -56.93 31.59 -30.33
C HIS A 4 -55.61 30.82 -30.46
N ILE A 5 -55.45 29.80 -29.62
CA ILE A 5 -54.40 28.79 -29.75
C ILE A 5 -54.82 27.88 -30.92
N SER A 6 -54.23 28.08 -32.09
CA SER A 6 -54.31 27.13 -33.19
C SER A 6 -53.45 25.92 -32.81
N ILE A 7 -54.09 24.81 -32.43
CA ILE A 7 -53.42 23.53 -32.22
C ILE A 7 -53.08 22.97 -33.59
N ASP A 8 -51.78 22.84 -33.87
CA ASP A 8 -51.28 22.24 -35.11
C ASP A 8 -51.46 20.71 -35.05
N GLU A 9 -52.59 20.23 -35.59
CA GLU A 9 -52.94 18.80 -35.66
C GLU A 9 -51.86 17.95 -36.35
N SER A 10 -51.05 18.55 -37.24
CA SER A 10 -50.01 17.81 -37.98
C SER A 10 -48.84 17.42 -37.08
N LEU A 11 -48.51 18.23 -36.07
CA LEU A 11 -47.41 17.98 -35.14
C LEU A 11 -47.74 16.83 -34.18
N ILE A 12 -48.97 16.83 -33.65
CA ILE A 12 -49.48 15.80 -32.75
C ILE A 12 -49.57 14.45 -33.46
N PHE A 13 -49.98 14.44 -34.74
CA PHE A 13 -50.08 13.21 -35.53
C PHE A 13 -48.70 12.59 -35.83
N GLY A 14 -47.69 13.43 -36.05
CA GLY A 14 -46.29 13.00 -36.23
C GLY A 14 -45.70 12.37 -34.96
N ASP A 15 -45.89 13.00 -33.81
CA ASP A 15 -45.39 12.49 -32.52
C ASP A 15 -46.11 11.20 -32.11
N LEU A 16 -47.41 11.09 -32.39
CA LEU A 16 -48.17 9.87 -32.19
C LEU A 16 -47.64 8.75 -33.09
N GLN A 17 -47.46 9.00 -34.39
CA GLN A 17 -46.88 8.02 -35.32
C GLN A 17 -45.49 7.54 -34.85
N GLN A 18 -44.64 8.45 -34.36
CA GLN A 18 -43.31 8.11 -33.85
C GLN A 18 -43.36 7.30 -32.54
N LYS A 19 -44.29 7.63 -31.64
CA LYS A 19 -44.50 6.89 -30.39
C LYS A 19 -45.10 5.50 -30.63
N TYR A 20 -46.00 5.37 -31.61
CA TYR A 20 -46.54 4.07 -32.02
C TYR A 20 -45.49 3.21 -32.74
N ALA A 21 -44.68 3.79 -33.63
CA ALA A 21 -43.61 3.09 -34.32
C ALA A 21 -42.48 2.62 -33.37
N SER A 22 -42.16 3.39 -32.34
CA SER A 22 -41.17 3.00 -31.32
C SER A 22 -41.66 1.91 -30.35
N HIS A 23 -42.99 1.84 -30.10
CA HIS A 23 -43.60 0.71 -29.38
C HIS A 23 -43.66 -0.56 -30.24
N GLU A 24 -44.00 -0.47 -31.53
CA GLU A 24 -43.95 -1.63 -32.44
C GLU A 24 -42.52 -2.14 -32.68
N ALA A 25 -41.54 -1.24 -32.78
CA ALA A 25 -40.13 -1.61 -32.92
C ALA A 25 -39.58 -2.30 -31.66
N ASN A 26 -40.03 -1.91 -30.47
CA ASN A 26 -39.70 -2.59 -29.21
C ASN A 26 -40.43 -3.92 -29.04
N ALA A 27 -41.70 -4.02 -29.47
CA ALA A 27 -42.45 -5.27 -29.46
C ALA A 27 -41.86 -6.32 -30.41
N LYS A 28 -41.42 -5.90 -31.62
CA LYS A 28 -40.76 -6.81 -32.59
C LYS A 28 -39.36 -7.26 -32.17
N LYS A 29 -38.66 -6.51 -31.32
CA LYS A 29 -37.34 -6.92 -30.78
C LYS A 29 -37.43 -8.04 -29.74
N GLN A 30 -38.60 -8.31 -29.18
CA GLN A 30 -38.82 -9.40 -28.22
C GLN A 30 -39.33 -10.70 -28.84
N THR A 31 -39.47 -10.79 -30.18
CA THR A 31 -40.02 -11.98 -30.86
C THR A 31 -39.12 -12.50 -31.97
N GLN A 32 -37.83 -12.68 -31.69
CA GLN A 32 -36.95 -13.54 -32.48
C GLN A 32 -36.29 -14.57 -31.55
N GLY A 33 -37.13 -15.45 -31.03
CA GLY A 33 -36.80 -16.55 -30.13
C GLY A 33 -38.10 -17.24 -29.68
N PRO A 34 -38.05 -18.51 -29.26
CA PRO A 34 -39.21 -19.19 -28.72
C PRO A 34 -39.83 -18.38 -27.56
N ILE A 35 -41.16 -18.22 -27.57
CA ILE A 35 -41.91 -17.43 -26.58
C ILE A 35 -41.76 -18.09 -25.21
N GLU A 36 -41.17 -17.39 -24.24
CA GLU A 36 -41.01 -17.87 -22.87
C GLU A 36 -42.35 -17.78 -22.12
N ILE A 37 -43.08 -18.90 -22.07
CA ILE A 37 -44.43 -18.97 -21.49
C ILE A 37 -44.45 -19.07 -19.95
N TYR A 38 -43.29 -19.26 -19.29
CA TYR A 38 -43.19 -19.39 -17.84
C TYR A 38 -41.78 -19.11 -17.33
N ASN A 39 -41.66 -18.23 -16.33
CA ASN A 39 -40.43 -17.99 -15.59
C ASN A 39 -40.66 -18.33 -14.12
N GLY A 40 -40.05 -19.42 -13.64
CA GLY A 40 -40.22 -19.85 -12.26
C GLY A 40 -39.44 -18.94 -11.29
N PRO A 41 -39.94 -18.67 -10.07
CA PRO A 41 -39.27 -17.81 -9.09
C PRO A 41 -37.89 -18.34 -8.63
N LEU A 42 -37.61 -19.62 -8.89
CA LEU A 42 -36.34 -20.29 -8.58
C LEU A 42 -35.31 -20.19 -9.72
N THR A 43 -35.72 -19.81 -10.92
CA THR A 43 -34.86 -19.66 -12.10
C THR A 43 -33.66 -18.72 -11.87
N PRO A 44 -33.81 -17.51 -11.27
CA PRO A 44 -32.66 -16.65 -11.00
C PRO A 44 -31.66 -17.29 -10.03
N HIS A 45 -32.15 -18.00 -9.00
CA HIS A 45 -31.29 -18.68 -8.03
C HIS A 45 -30.50 -19.84 -8.67
N ILE A 46 -31.13 -20.63 -9.54
CA ILE A 46 -30.45 -21.72 -10.26
C ILE A 46 -29.40 -21.18 -11.23
N LYS A 47 -29.71 -20.08 -11.94
CA LYS A 47 -28.76 -19.41 -12.84
C LYS A 47 -27.55 -18.86 -12.06
N ALA A 48 -27.78 -18.23 -10.91
CA ALA A 48 -26.71 -17.73 -10.05
C ALA A 48 -25.80 -18.85 -9.51
N VAL A 49 -26.38 -19.97 -9.05
CA VAL A 49 -25.62 -21.13 -8.56
C VAL A 49 -24.80 -21.78 -9.67
N LYS A 50 -25.35 -21.90 -10.88
CA LYS A 50 -24.62 -22.42 -12.05
C LYS A 50 -23.48 -21.48 -12.45
N LEU A 51 -23.74 -20.17 -12.48
CA LEU A 51 -22.74 -19.16 -12.82
C LEU A 51 -21.59 -19.14 -11.80
N PHE A 52 -21.89 -19.21 -10.49
CA PHE A 52 -20.89 -19.30 -9.42
C PHE A 52 -20.05 -20.59 -9.49
N SER A 53 -20.67 -21.71 -9.88
CA SER A 53 -19.95 -22.97 -10.02
C SER A 53 -19.04 -22.98 -11.25
N LEU A 54 -19.48 -22.36 -12.36
CA LEU A 54 -18.71 -22.24 -13.60
C LEU A 54 -17.64 -21.12 -13.55
N SER A 55 -17.80 -20.11 -12.69
CA SER A 55 -16.83 -19.02 -12.52
C SER A 55 -15.57 -19.43 -11.75
N ARG A 56 -15.53 -20.64 -11.17
CA ARG A 56 -14.31 -21.24 -10.61
C ARG A 56 -13.36 -21.67 -11.72
N SER A 57 -12.79 -20.70 -12.44
CA SER A 57 -11.77 -20.97 -13.43
C SER A 57 -10.41 -21.14 -12.73
N LEU A 58 -9.67 -22.18 -13.12
CA LEU A 58 -8.29 -22.44 -12.67
C LEU A 58 -7.39 -21.18 -12.69
N PRO A 59 -7.39 -20.32 -13.72
CA PRO A 59 -6.55 -19.12 -13.71
C PRO A 59 -6.89 -18.14 -12.60
N ILE A 60 -8.18 -17.95 -12.25
CA ILE A 60 -8.58 -17.07 -11.13
C ILE A 60 -8.09 -17.64 -9.79
N ILE A 61 -8.19 -18.96 -9.62
CA ILE A 61 -7.72 -19.65 -8.41
C ILE A 61 -6.21 -19.50 -8.28
N ILE A 62 -5.46 -19.78 -9.36
CA ILE A 62 -4.00 -19.64 -9.38
C ILE A 62 -3.62 -18.19 -9.10
N ALA A 63 -4.22 -17.21 -9.78
CA ALA A 63 -3.95 -15.79 -9.57
C ALA A 63 -4.20 -15.36 -8.12
N GLY A 64 -5.31 -15.81 -7.52
CA GLY A 64 -5.64 -15.54 -6.12
C GLY A 64 -4.61 -16.11 -5.15
N TYR A 65 -4.23 -17.38 -5.31
CA TYR A 65 -3.22 -18.00 -4.46
C TYR A 65 -1.81 -17.44 -4.68
N THR A 66 -1.45 -17.05 -5.89
CA THR A 66 -0.17 -16.36 -6.16
C THR A 66 -0.13 -15.01 -5.46
N PHE A 67 -1.22 -14.24 -5.50
CA PHE A 67 -1.29 -12.96 -4.81
C PHE A 67 -1.17 -13.13 -3.29
N ILE A 68 -1.95 -14.05 -2.70
CA ILE A 68 -1.89 -14.34 -1.26
C ILE A 68 -0.52 -14.92 -0.86
N GLY A 69 0.02 -15.83 -1.67
CA GLY A 69 1.33 -16.44 -1.45
C GLY A 69 2.46 -15.41 -1.49
N PHE A 70 2.40 -14.46 -2.44
CA PHE A 70 3.36 -13.35 -2.52
C PHE A 70 3.40 -12.57 -1.21
N PHE A 71 2.25 -12.14 -0.68
CA PHE A 71 2.22 -11.40 0.58
C PHE A 71 2.66 -12.25 1.78
N THR A 72 2.32 -13.54 1.80
CA THR A 72 2.72 -14.47 2.87
C THR A 72 4.23 -14.59 3.01
N PHE A 73 4.99 -14.58 1.91
CA PHE A 73 6.45 -14.67 1.96
C PHE A 73 7.15 -13.32 1.96
N VAL A 74 6.65 -12.35 1.19
CA VAL A 74 7.27 -11.03 1.06
C VAL A 74 7.17 -10.24 2.36
N THR A 75 6.03 -10.32 3.08
CA THR A 75 5.84 -9.53 4.31
C THR A 75 6.82 -9.93 5.42
N PRO A 76 7.02 -11.24 5.75
CA PRO A 76 8.05 -11.65 6.71
C PRO A 76 9.46 -11.25 6.28
N ILE A 77 9.77 -11.32 4.98
CA ILE A 77 11.09 -10.94 4.45
C ILE A 77 11.30 -9.42 4.58
N LEU A 78 10.35 -8.60 4.14
CA LEU A 78 10.42 -7.13 4.24
C LEU A 78 10.57 -6.68 5.69
N LEU A 79 9.71 -7.22 6.56
CA LEU A 79 9.79 -6.93 7.98
C LEU A 79 11.16 -7.32 8.54
N HIS A 80 11.66 -8.51 8.18
CA HIS A 80 12.98 -8.95 8.61
C HIS A 80 14.12 -8.02 8.15
N PHE A 81 14.08 -7.55 6.91
CA PHE A 81 15.09 -6.62 6.37
C PHE A 81 15.15 -5.31 7.18
N ILE A 82 14.01 -4.85 7.68
CA ILE A 82 13.91 -3.62 8.49
C ILE A 82 14.32 -3.90 9.94
N THR A 83 13.77 -4.95 10.56
CA THR A 83 13.98 -5.25 11.99
C THR A 83 15.42 -5.64 12.31
N LYS A 84 16.16 -6.24 11.37
CA LYS A 84 17.58 -6.56 11.55
C LYS A 84 18.46 -5.34 11.84
N LYS A 85 18.05 -4.16 11.36
CA LYS A 85 18.76 -2.89 11.59
C LYS A 85 18.29 -2.17 12.86
N TYR A 86 17.19 -2.61 13.47
CA TYR A 86 16.59 -1.96 14.62
C TYR A 86 17.33 -2.33 15.92
N VAL A 87 17.78 -1.31 16.65
CA VAL A 87 18.37 -1.48 17.98
C VAL A 87 17.24 -1.66 19.00
N THR A 88 17.13 -2.84 19.58
CA THR A 88 16.07 -3.17 20.54
C THR A 88 16.40 -2.73 21.95
N GLN A 89 17.68 -2.75 22.32
CA GLN A 89 18.16 -2.30 23.61
C GLN A 89 19.51 -1.61 23.43
N LEU A 90 19.69 -0.50 24.13
CA LEU A 90 20.94 0.23 24.16
C LEU A 90 21.35 0.45 25.61
N ASN A 91 22.45 -0.16 26.00
CA ASN A 91 22.99 -0.02 27.35
C ASN A 91 24.26 0.83 27.30
N TYR A 92 24.42 1.71 28.28
CA TYR A 92 25.63 2.52 28.45
C TYR A 92 26.45 1.99 29.63
N ASP A 93 27.76 1.86 29.44
CA ASP A 93 28.73 1.49 30.48
C ASP A 93 29.59 2.72 30.82
N GLU A 94 29.35 3.29 32.00
CA GLU A 94 30.04 4.49 32.51
C GLU A 94 31.55 4.27 32.72
N VAL A 95 31.97 3.04 33.04
CA VAL A 95 33.37 2.75 33.38
C VAL A 95 34.24 2.79 32.13
N LYS A 96 33.73 2.27 31.01
CA LYS A 96 34.45 2.16 29.74
C LYS A 96 34.12 3.25 28.74
N ASP A 97 33.09 4.06 29.03
CA ASP A 97 32.50 5.03 28.11
C ASP A 97 32.11 4.37 26.78
N THR A 98 31.40 3.24 26.87
CA THR A 98 31.01 2.42 25.71
C THR A 98 29.52 2.14 25.71
N TYR A 99 28.96 2.08 24.50
CA TYR A 99 27.57 1.70 24.26
C TYR A 99 27.50 0.25 23.77
N ILE A 100 26.51 -0.48 24.27
CA ILE A 100 26.20 -1.85 23.89
C ILE A 100 24.82 -1.85 23.24
N ALA A 101 24.79 -1.85 21.90
CA ALA A 101 23.56 -2.02 21.14
C ALA A 101 23.24 -3.50 20.99
N LYS A 102 21.99 -3.86 21.26
CA LYS A 102 21.44 -5.20 20.98
C LYS A 102 20.52 -5.12 19.78
N THR A 103 20.74 -6.01 18.82
CA THR A 103 19.88 -6.21 17.66
C THR A 103 19.40 -7.65 17.63
N VAL A 104 18.34 -7.90 16.86
CA VAL A 104 17.75 -9.24 16.72
C VAL A 104 17.91 -9.70 15.28
N ASN A 105 18.52 -10.87 15.09
CA ASN A 105 18.76 -11.44 13.76
C ASN A 105 17.55 -12.26 13.25
N PHE A 106 17.69 -12.92 12.08
CA PHE A 106 16.62 -13.68 11.43
C PHE A 106 16.05 -14.80 12.31
N PHE A 107 16.90 -15.41 13.13
CA PHE A 107 16.53 -16.52 14.01
C PHE A 107 16.11 -16.04 15.40
N CYS A 108 15.73 -14.77 15.55
CA CYS A 108 15.43 -14.12 16.83
C CYS A 108 16.59 -14.19 17.84
N ILE A 109 17.83 -14.35 17.37
CA ILE A 109 19.01 -14.39 18.23
C ILE A 109 19.48 -12.96 18.45
N THR A 110 19.77 -12.62 19.71
CA THR A 110 20.28 -11.31 20.09
C THR A 110 21.77 -11.20 19.76
N GLU A 111 22.12 -10.27 18.88
CA GLU A 111 23.50 -9.89 18.59
C GLU A 111 23.86 -8.65 19.41
N LYS A 112 25.02 -8.66 20.08
CA LYS A 112 25.53 -7.53 20.85
C LYS A 112 26.63 -6.83 20.06
N THR A 113 26.51 -5.52 19.90
CA THR A 113 27.50 -4.68 19.22
C THR A 113 28.00 -3.61 20.18
N GLU A 114 29.27 -3.68 20.53
CA GLU A 114 29.94 -2.70 21.39
C GLU A 114 30.65 -1.63 20.55
N PHE A 115 30.40 -0.36 20.89
CA PHE A 115 30.95 0.78 20.15
C PHE A 115 31.16 2.01 21.04
N LYS A 116 32.07 2.87 20.60
CA LYS A 116 32.26 4.22 21.15
C LYS A 116 31.61 5.26 20.25
N VAL A 117 31.39 6.47 20.78
CA VAL A 117 30.82 7.59 20.01
C VAL A 117 31.65 7.89 18.75
N ASP A 118 32.97 7.76 18.81
CA ASP A 118 33.86 8.00 17.67
C ASP A 118 33.74 6.96 16.53
N ASP A 119 33.22 5.77 16.83
CA ASP A 119 32.95 4.73 15.83
C ASP A 119 31.65 4.97 15.04
N VAL A 120 30.86 5.98 15.46
CA VAL A 120 29.55 6.30 14.90
C VAL A 120 29.70 7.29 13.75
N LYS A 121 29.13 6.94 12.60
CA LYS A 121 29.00 7.82 11.44
C LYS A 121 27.53 8.08 11.15
N VAL A 122 27.08 9.30 11.40
CA VAL A 122 25.73 9.74 11.04
C VAL A 122 25.75 10.15 9.57
N PRO A 123 24.87 9.59 8.72
CA PRO A 123 24.77 10.03 7.32
C PRO A 123 24.17 11.44 7.24
N ASP A 124 24.60 12.25 6.27
CA ASP A 124 24.08 13.61 6.05
C ASP A 124 22.55 13.63 5.83
N VAL A 125 22.04 12.58 5.19
CA VAL A 125 20.61 12.36 4.99
C VAL A 125 20.22 11.07 5.74
N PRO A 126 19.50 11.17 6.87
CA PRO A 126 19.01 9.98 7.56
C PRO A 126 18.02 9.23 6.66
N GLY A 127 18.25 7.92 6.49
CA GLY A 127 17.34 7.05 5.75
C GLY A 127 16.14 6.64 6.60
N MET A 128 15.05 6.20 5.97
CA MET A 128 13.82 5.78 6.67
C MET A 128 14.05 4.70 7.74
N PHE A 129 15.11 3.89 7.62
CA PHE A 129 15.45 2.79 8.52
C PHE A 129 16.94 2.74 8.86
N THR A 130 17.63 3.89 8.85
CA THR A 130 19.05 3.98 9.23
C THR A 130 19.35 5.36 9.79
N SER A 131 19.63 5.41 11.10
CA SER A 131 20.00 6.63 11.80
C SER A 131 21.51 6.83 11.87
N MET A 132 22.28 5.74 11.90
CA MET A 132 23.73 5.78 12.09
C MET A 132 24.42 4.54 11.50
N HIS A 133 25.72 4.65 11.22
CA HIS A 133 26.57 3.53 10.85
C HIS A 133 27.60 3.28 11.94
N ILE A 134 27.64 2.06 12.46
CA ILE A 134 28.62 1.63 13.46
C ILE A 134 29.54 0.63 12.80
N LYS A 135 30.82 0.96 12.65
CA LYS A 135 31.82 0.07 12.00
C LYS A 135 31.33 -0.46 10.63
N GLY A 136 30.64 0.38 9.86
CA GLY A 136 30.07 0.03 8.55
C GLY A 136 28.72 -0.71 8.59
N LYS A 137 28.18 -1.07 9.77
CA LYS A 137 26.84 -1.64 9.91
C LYS A 137 25.80 -0.53 10.07
N PRO A 138 24.77 -0.44 9.19
CA PRO A 138 23.68 0.51 9.35
C PRO A 138 22.76 0.07 10.50
N LEU A 139 22.51 0.97 11.43
CA LEU A 139 21.64 0.76 12.58
C LEU A 139 20.61 1.89 12.65
N PHE A 140 19.48 1.55 13.24
CA PHE A 140 18.37 2.46 13.45
C PHE A 140 17.92 2.42 14.91
N MET A 141 17.70 3.60 15.46
CA MET A 141 17.22 3.82 16.82
C MET A 141 16.07 4.84 16.75
N ASP A 142 14.99 4.61 17.49
CA ASP A 142 13.92 5.61 17.61
C ASP A 142 14.30 6.63 18.71
N PRO A 143 14.44 7.94 18.39
CA PRO A 143 14.76 8.96 19.40
C PRO A 143 13.69 9.07 20.50
N ARG A 144 12.44 8.68 20.22
CA ARG A 144 11.31 8.82 21.16
C ARG A 144 11.33 7.76 22.26
N THR A 145 12.12 6.70 22.11
CA THR A 145 12.20 5.59 23.08
C THR A 145 13.38 5.71 24.04
N PHE A 146 14.16 6.80 23.97
CA PHE A 146 15.24 7.05 24.92
C PHE A 146 14.68 7.58 26.23
N GLU A 147 15.02 6.92 27.34
CA GLU A 147 14.69 7.41 28.69
C GLU A 147 15.40 8.73 28.98
N GLU A 148 16.66 8.84 28.55
CA GLU A 148 17.46 10.05 28.66
C GLU A 148 17.86 10.56 27.26
N PRO A 149 17.26 11.66 26.79
CA PRO A 149 17.53 12.23 25.48
C PRO A 149 18.99 12.67 25.27
N GLU A 150 19.73 12.95 26.34
CA GLU A 150 21.13 13.38 26.27
C GLU A 150 22.04 12.30 25.68
N HIS A 151 21.77 11.02 25.94
CA HIS A 151 22.50 9.92 25.31
C HIS A 151 22.30 9.90 23.79
N TYR A 152 21.08 10.16 23.32
CA TYR A 152 20.82 10.25 21.88
C TYR A 152 21.58 11.42 21.25
N ARG A 153 21.57 12.60 21.89
CA ARG A 153 22.33 13.77 21.42
C ARG A 153 23.82 13.48 21.30
N ARG A 154 24.39 12.82 22.32
CA ARG A 154 25.81 12.45 22.36
C ARG A 154 26.18 11.45 21.28
N ILE A 155 25.38 10.40 21.08
CA ILE A 155 25.63 9.37 20.05
C ILE A 155 25.56 9.95 18.64
N MET A 156 24.59 10.84 18.40
CA MET A 156 24.39 11.47 17.08
C MET A 156 25.37 12.63 16.83
N GLY A 157 26.17 13.03 17.82
CA GLY A 157 27.12 14.15 17.71
C GLY A 157 26.48 15.53 17.71
N TYR A 158 25.25 15.66 18.24
CA TYR A 158 24.54 16.95 18.40
C TYR A 158 25.05 17.79 19.58
N ASP A 159 26.06 17.32 20.30
CA ASP A 159 26.76 18.07 21.35
C ASP A 159 27.96 18.88 20.81
N LYS A 160 28.49 18.51 19.64
CA LYS A 160 29.62 19.19 19.00
C LYS A 160 29.16 20.48 18.32
N PRO A 161 29.98 21.55 18.32
CA PRO A 161 29.68 22.75 17.56
C PRO A 161 29.47 22.39 16.08
N ILE A 162 28.44 22.96 15.46
CA ILE A 162 28.13 22.72 14.06
C ILE A 162 29.30 23.24 13.21
N ASP A 163 30.06 22.33 12.60
CA ASP A 163 31.01 22.69 11.56
C ASP A 163 30.21 23.02 10.30
N PHE A 164 29.95 24.31 10.07
CA PHE A 164 29.26 24.83 8.87
C PHE A 164 30.13 24.65 7.61
N LYS A 165 30.45 23.42 7.23
CA LYS A 165 30.96 23.10 5.90
C LYS A 165 29.79 22.95 4.95
N LEU A 166 29.29 24.08 4.50
CA LEU A 166 28.23 24.19 3.51
C LEU A 166 28.77 23.68 2.17
N TYR A 167 28.35 22.49 1.75
CA TYR A 167 28.39 22.00 0.37
C TYR A 167 29.68 22.31 -0.42
N GLU A 168 30.76 21.57 -0.18
CA GLU A 168 31.74 21.38 -1.25
C GLU A 168 31.24 20.25 -2.16
N ASN A 169 30.74 20.65 -3.33
CA ASN A 169 30.34 19.79 -4.44
C ASN A 169 31.27 18.57 -4.60
N SER A 170 30.78 17.39 -4.26
CA SER A 170 31.29 16.16 -4.85
C SER A 170 30.57 15.96 -6.18
N GLU A 171 31.14 16.63 -7.19
CA GLU A 171 30.78 16.47 -8.59
C GLU A 171 30.74 15.00 -9.02
N GLU A 172 29.83 14.76 -9.95
CA GLU A 172 29.73 13.57 -10.78
C GLU A 172 31.09 12.93 -11.08
N LYS A 173 31.22 11.64 -10.77
CA LYS A 173 32.19 10.81 -11.47
C LYS A 173 31.53 9.55 -12.00
N LYS A 174 30.90 9.78 -13.16
CA LYS A 174 30.86 8.98 -14.40
C LYS A 174 30.59 7.47 -14.30
#